data_AF-C4FSK6-F1
#
_entry.id   AF-C4FSK6-F1
#
_cell.length_a   1.000
_cell.length_b   1.000
_cell.length_c   1.000
_cell.angle_alpha   90.00
_cell.angle_beta   90.00
_cell.angle_gamma   90.00
#
_symmetry.space_group_name_H-M   'P 1'
#
loop_
_entity.id
_entity.type
_entity.pdbx_description
1 polymer ?
#
loop_
_entity_poly.entity_id
_entity_poly.type
_entity_poly.pdbx_seq_one_letter_code
_entity_poly.pdbx_strand_id
1 'polypeptide(L)'
;MYRNVRVIPKQLLEQLYVEKQWSVREVAEYFQCSVDTIMRRMKAYDIERRPLKKDINMVHVQALYESGKWSLHSLAKRYDVSITTMASRMKEYGLACQRSTKNVAIDPVRICRAYKSGNTSDSIARMYGISRWKVHHVLRHMGMCTTLKVKPSRKVDEMAYLYIHHHMSTDDIGLAYGIRGSTVAMYLREQGIEIRSNILELDENRIKNLRAQGYGVAKIAQMMGCSASAVRKRLAMKKYISP
;
A
#
# COMPACT_ATOMS: atom_id res chain seq x y z
N MET A 1 10.55 42.49 -17.38
CA MET A 1 10.31 41.36 -16.45
C MET A 1 9.30 41.80 -15.40
N TYR A 2 8.07 41.27 -15.42
CA TYR A 2 7.02 41.64 -14.47
C TYR A 2 7.30 41.02 -13.09
N ARG A 3 7.99 41.77 -12.22
CA ARG A 3 8.39 41.35 -10.86
C ARG A 3 7.33 41.59 -9.78
N ASN A 4 6.09 41.96 -10.15
CA ASN A 4 5.03 42.26 -9.20
C ASN A 4 3.84 41.30 -9.37
N VAL A 5 3.79 40.25 -8.54
CA VAL A 5 2.70 39.25 -8.43
C VAL A 5 1.32 39.90 -8.16
N ARG A 6 1.29 41.19 -7.79
CA ARG A 6 0.07 41.95 -7.51
C ARG A 6 -0.76 42.28 -8.76
N VAL A 7 -0.19 42.27 -9.97
CA VAL A 7 -0.93 42.61 -11.19
C VAL A 7 -0.61 41.60 -12.29
N ILE A 8 -1.50 40.61 -12.45
CA ILE A 8 -1.50 39.70 -13.60
C ILE A 8 -2.41 40.31 -14.68
N PRO A 9 -1.89 40.78 -15.83
CA PRO A 9 -2.72 41.40 -16.86
C PRO A 9 -3.68 40.39 -17.50
N LYS A 10 -4.95 40.79 -17.69
CA LYS A 10 -5.98 39.93 -18.32
C LYS A 10 -5.53 39.41 -19.69
N GLN A 11 -5.08 40.31 -20.57
CA GLN A 11 -4.67 39.97 -21.94
C GLN A 11 -3.54 38.94 -21.98
N LEU A 12 -2.53 39.10 -21.12
CA LEU A 12 -1.40 38.16 -21.07
C LEU A 12 -1.83 36.80 -20.50
N LEU A 13 -2.72 36.79 -19.50
CA LEU A 13 -3.26 35.56 -18.94
C LEU A 13 -4.10 34.80 -19.98
N GLU A 14 -4.92 35.51 -20.74
CA GLU A 14 -5.74 34.98 -21.83
C GLU A 14 -4.88 34.43 -22.97
N GLN A 15 -3.87 35.18 -23.40
CA GLN A 15 -2.91 34.72 -24.41
C GLN A 15 -2.18 33.43 -23.98
N LEU A 16 -1.68 33.36 -22.74
CA LEU A 16 -0.95 32.18 -22.27
C LEU A 16 -1.88 30.96 -22.11
N TYR A 17 -3.06 31.14 -21.52
CA TYR A 17 -3.97 30.04 -21.19
C TYR A 17 -4.83 29.57 -22.37
N VAL A 18 -5.38 30.51 -23.16
CA VAL A 18 -6.34 30.25 -24.25
C VAL A 18 -5.61 30.05 -25.58
N GLU A 19 -4.78 31.00 -26.01
CA GLU A 19 -4.11 30.91 -27.32
C GLU A 19 -2.95 29.89 -27.30
N LYS A 20 -2.06 30.01 -26.32
CA LYS A 20 -0.88 29.13 -26.20
C LYS A 20 -1.16 27.81 -25.48
N GLN A 21 -2.38 27.63 -24.97
CA GLN A 21 -2.84 26.40 -24.31
C GLN A 21 -2.02 25.97 -23.08
N TRP A 22 -1.29 26.88 -22.42
CA TRP A 22 -0.50 26.56 -21.23
C TRP A 22 -1.38 26.10 -20.07
N SER A 23 -0.96 25.08 -19.37
CA SER A 23 -1.60 24.63 -18.14
C SER A 23 -1.56 25.74 -17.08
N VAL A 24 -2.54 25.73 -16.16
CA VAL A 24 -2.59 26.70 -15.06
C VAL A 24 -1.29 26.67 -14.23
N ARG A 25 -0.63 25.51 -14.17
CA ARG A 25 0.65 25.34 -13.48
C ARG A 25 1.81 26.03 -14.21
N GLU A 26 1.93 25.86 -15.52
CA GLU A 26 2.95 26.54 -16.34
C GLU A 26 2.75 28.07 -16.31
N VAL A 27 1.49 28.52 -16.35
CA VAL A 27 1.15 29.94 -16.19
C VAL A 27 1.55 30.43 -14.79
N ALA A 28 1.28 29.66 -13.74
CA ALA A 28 1.66 30.00 -12.37
C ALA A 28 3.19 30.10 -12.20
N GLU A 29 3.93 29.18 -12.82
CA GLU A 29 5.40 29.16 -12.82
C GLU A 29 5.98 30.38 -13.57
N TYR A 30 5.39 30.74 -14.71
CA TYR A 30 5.77 31.93 -15.48
C TYR A 30 5.58 33.24 -14.70
N PHE A 31 4.44 33.37 -14.01
CA PHE A 31 4.14 34.52 -13.16
C PHE A 31 4.78 34.43 -11.76
N GLN A 32 5.50 33.35 -11.46
CA GLN A 32 6.11 33.05 -10.16
C GLN A 32 5.10 33.22 -9.00
N CYS A 33 3.90 32.65 -9.17
CA CYS A 33 2.82 32.76 -8.20
C CYS A 33 2.16 31.41 -7.95
N SER A 34 1.25 31.35 -6.98
CA SER A 34 0.49 30.12 -6.71
C SER A 34 -0.55 29.86 -7.81
N VAL A 35 -0.84 28.57 -8.05
CA VAL A 35 -1.95 28.14 -8.93
C VAL A 35 -3.27 28.77 -8.47
N ASP A 36 -3.50 28.91 -7.16
CA ASP A 36 -4.68 29.57 -6.60
C ASP A 36 -4.77 31.06 -6.98
N THR A 37 -3.64 31.76 -7.07
CA THR A 37 -3.60 33.15 -7.53
C THR A 37 -4.08 33.25 -8.97
N ILE A 38 -3.58 32.38 -9.86
CA ILE A 38 -4.04 32.32 -11.25
C ILE A 38 -5.52 31.97 -11.32
N MET A 39 -5.97 30.96 -10.57
CA MET A 39 -7.38 30.56 -10.53
C MET A 39 -8.32 31.67 -10.07
N ARG A 40 -7.93 32.46 -9.05
CA ARG A 40 -8.70 33.64 -8.62
C ARG A 40 -8.76 34.71 -9.70
N ARG A 41 -7.65 34.96 -10.41
CA ARG A 41 -7.60 35.94 -11.50
C ARG A 41 -8.41 35.51 -12.71
N MET A 42 -8.33 34.25 -13.11
CA MET A 42 -9.20 33.69 -14.15
C MET A 42 -10.68 33.89 -13.81
N LYS A 43 -11.07 33.63 -12.56
CA LYS A 43 -12.45 33.88 -12.09
C LYS A 43 -12.81 35.38 -12.10
N ALA A 44 -11.90 36.26 -11.69
CA ALA A 44 -12.15 37.71 -11.69
C ALA A 44 -12.24 38.32 -13.10
N TYR A 45 -11.59 37.71 -14.10
CA TYR A 45 -11.60 38.15 -15.49
C TYR A 45 -12.59 37.39 -16.38
N ASP A 46 -13.37 36.50 -15.78
CA ASP A 46 -14.35 35.62 -16.45
C ASP A 46 -13.74 34.74 -17.55
N ILE A 47 -12.52 34.24 -17.30
CA ILE A 47 -11.85 33.28 -18.20
C ILE A 47 -12.31 31.88 -17.81
N GLU A 48 -13.09 31.26 -18.70
CA GLU A 48 -13.58 29.90 -18.50
C GLU A 48 -12.44 28.88 -18.38
N ARG A 49 -12.65 27.88 -17.53
CA ARG A 49 -11.71 26.78 -17.41
C ARG A 49 -11.92 25.81 -18.55
N ARG A 50 -10.83 25.40 -19.19
CA ARG A 50 -10.83 24.27 -20.12
C ARG A 50 -11.42 23.04 -19.41
N PRO A 51 -12.33 22.30 -20.08
CA PRO A 51 -12.94 21.13 -19.48
C PRO A 51 -11.86 20.13 -19.10
N LEU A 52 -11.86 19.67 -17.84
CA LEU A 52 -10.95 18.61 -17.38
C LEU A 52 -11.18 17.29 -18.14
N LYS A 53 -12.36 17.14 -18.72
CA LYS A 53 -12.79 15.97 -19.48
C LYS A 53 -12.32 16.14 -20.93
N LYS A 54 -11.24 15.43 -21.31
CA LYS A 54 -10.97 15.16 -22.74
C LYS A 54 -12.23 14.60 -23.37
N ASP A 55 -12.60 15.11 -24.53
CA ASP A 55 -13.71 14.58 -25.30
C ASP A 55 -13.26 13.26 -25.93
N ILE A 56 -14.01 12.20 -25.68
CA ILE A 56 -13.70 10.84 -26.15
C ILE A 56 -14.94 10.37 -26.88
N ASN A 57 -14.80 10.06 -28.16
CA ASN A 57 -15.90 9.47 -28.94
C ASN A 57 -16.17 8.04 -28.45
N MET A 58 -17.16 7.92 -27.55
CA MET A 58 -17.52 6.66 -26.91
C MET A 58 -18.15 5.64 -27.86
N VAL A 59 -18.79 6.09 -28.94
CA VAL A 59 -19.30 5.20 -30.01
C VAL A 59 -18.15 4.46 -30.68
N HIS A 60 -17.06 5.18 -30.98
CA HIS A 60 -15.85 4.56 -31.54
C HIS A 60 -15.17 3.64 -30.51
N VAL A 61 -15.10 4.05 -29.24
CA VAL A 61 -14.56 3.18 -28.16
C VAL A 61 -15.36 1.87 -28.05
N GLN A 62 -16.69 1.94 -28.13
CA GLN A 62 -17.57 0.76 -28.13
C GLN A 62 -17.27 -0.17 -29.31
N ALA A 63 -17.23 0.36 -30.54
CA ALA A 63 -16.95 -0.45 -31.72
C ALA A 63 -15.57 -1.15 -31.65
N LEU A 64 -14.54 -0.45 -31.16
CA LEU A 64 -13.22 -1.04 -30.94
C LEU A 64 -13.25 -2.10 -29.83
N TYR A 65 -14.01 -1.88 -28.77
CA TYR A 65 -14.14 -2.82 -27.66
C TYR A 65 -14.90 -4.09 -28.07
N GLU A 66 -16.01 -3.96 -28.80
CA GLU A 66 -16.82 -5.07 -29.32
C GLU A 66 -16.06 -5.92 -30.35
N SER A 67 -15.10 -5.33 -31.08
CA SER A 67 -14.22 -6.10 -31.98
C SER A 67 -13.34 -7.14 -31.27
N GLY A 68 -13.25 -7.11 -29.93
CA GLY A 68 -12.54 -8.07 -29.09
C GLY A 68 -11.00 -8.00 -29.16
N LYS A 69 -10.45 -7.18 -30.06
CA LYS A 69 -9.00 -7.00 -30.26
C LYS A 69 -8.38 -5.96 -29.33
N TRP A 70 -9.20 -5.13 -28.69
CA TRP A 70 -8.74 -3.99 -27.90
C TRP A 70 -8.99 -4.22 -26.41
N SER A 71 -7.90 -4.22 -25.63
CA SER A 71 -7.97 -4.19 -24.18
C SER A 71 -8.25 -2.78 -23.66
N LEU A 72 -8.74 -2.67 -22.42
CA LEU A 72 -8.88 -1.40 -21.72
C LEU A 72 -7.56 -0.59 -21.71
N HIS A 73 -6.43 -1.28 -21.58
CA HIS A 73 -5.10 -0.67 -21.55
C HIS A 73 -4.69 -0.08 -22.91
N SER A 74 -4.96 -0.82 -24.00
CA SER A 74 -4.67 -0.35 -25.36
C SER A 74 -5.61 0.77 -25.81
N LEU A 75 -6.87 0.76 -25.35
CA LEU A 75 -7.79 1.88 -25.54
C LEU A 75 -7.32 3.13 -24.78
N ALA A 76 -6.97 2.99 -23.50
CA ALA A 76 -6.45 4.11 -22.71
C ALA A 76 -5.21 4.76 -23.35
N LYS A 77 -4.28 3.95 -23.84
CA LYS A 77 -3.09 4.43 -24.57
C LYS A 77 -3.45 5.13 -25.88
N ARG A 78 -4.38 4.59 -26.67
CA ARG A 78 -4.79 5.17 -27.96
C ARG A 78 -5.45 6.54 -27.81
N TYR A 79 -6.23 6.74 -26.76
CA TYR A 79 -6.93 8.00 -26.49
C TYR A 79 -6.15 8.93 -25.56
N ASP A 80 -4.89 8.58 -25.23
CA ASP A 80 -4.02 9.34 -24.33
C ASP A 80 -4.71 9.73 -23.01
N VAL A 81 -5.31 8.74 -22.37
CA VAL A 81 -5.96 8.88 -21.05
C VAL A 81 -5.49 7.79 -20.11
N SER A 82 -5.62 8.03 -18.82
CA SER A 82 -5.36 6.99 -17.82
C SER A 82 -6.33 5.82 -17.98
N ILE A 83 -5.89 4.62 -17.62
CA ILE A 83 -6.72 3.40 -17.59
C ILE A 83 -7.98 3.62 -16.74
N THR A 84 -7.83 4.31 -15.61
CA THR A 84 -8.93 4.67 -14.70
C THR A 84 -9.91 5.63 -15.36
N THR A 85 -9.43 6.63 -16.10
CA THR A 85 -10.30 7.54 -16.86
C THR A 85 -11.09 6.76 -17.92
N MET A 86 -10.42 5.90 -18.69
CA MET A 86 -11.10 5.09 -19.71
C MET A 86 -12.14 4.14 -19.09
N ALA A 87 -11.80 3.49 -17.97
CA ALA A 87 -12.72 2.61 -17.25
C ALA A 87 -13.96 3.36 -16.74
N SER A 88 -13.76 4.56 -16.15
CA SER A 88 -14.87 5.39 -15.69
C SER A 88 -15.75 5.84 -16.85
N ARG A 89 -15.18 6.25 -17.99
CA ARG A 89 -15.97 6.65 -19.17
C ARG A 89 -16.75 5.49 -19.78
N MET A 90 -16.13 4.32 -19.89
CA MET A 90 -16.84 3.11 -20.33
C MET A 90 -17.97 2.73 -19.36
N LYS A 91 -17.78 2.92 -18.05
CA LYS A 91 -18.82 2.71 -17.04
C LYS A 91 -19.96 3.72 -17.16
N GLU A 92 -19.65 5.02 -17.29
CA GLU A 92 -20.63 6.09 -17.52
C GLU A 92 -21.46 5.83 -18.79
N TYR A 93 -20.84 5.27 -19.83
CA TYR A 93 -21.47 4.93 -21.10
C TYR A 93 -22.16 3.54 -21.10
N GLY A 94 -22.22 2.84 -19.96
CA GLY A 94 -22.90 1.55 -19.84
C GLY A 94 -22.15 0.33 -20.39
N LEU A 95 -20.90 0.50 -20.88
CA LEU A 95 -20.03 -0.57 -21.38
C LEU A 95 -19.35 -1.36 -20.26
N ALA A 96 -20.03 -1.51 -19.12
CA ALA A 96 -19.52 -1.93 -17.82
C ALA A 96 -18.32 -2.89 -17.96
N CYS A 97 -17.15 -2.41 -17.52
CA CYS A 97 -15.89 -3.15 -17.55
C CYS A 97 -16.08 -4.50 -16.84
N GLN A 98 -16.41 -5.53 -17.61
CA GLN A 98 -16.13 -6.90 -17.24
C GLN A 98 -14.66 -6.90 -16.88
N ARG A 99 -14.35 -7.17 -15.61
CA ARG A 99 -12.97 -7.31 -15.13
C ARG A 99 -12.28 -8.28 -16.07
N SER A 100 -11.51 -7.75 -17.01
CA SER A 100 -10.79 -8.53 -17.98
C SER A 100 -9.62 -9.20 -17.26
N THR A 101 -9.90 -10.38 -16.75
CA THR A 101 -8.98 -11.49 -16.94
C THR A 101 -9.73 -12.38 -17.89
N LYS A 102 -9.14 -12.76 -19.03
CA LYS A 102 -9.63 -13.81 -19.93
C LYS A 102 -10.52 -14.75 -19.12
N ASN A 103 -11.84 -14.76 -19.36
CA ASN A 103 -12.73 -15.72 -18.74
C ASN A 103 -12.38 -17.06 -19.41
N VAL A 104 -11.25 -17.64 -19.01
CA VAL A 104 -11.07 -19.08 -19.10
C VAL A 104 -12.26 -19.60 -18.32
N ALA A 105 -13.15 -20.32 -19.01
CA ALA A 105 -14.24 -21.01 -18.36
C ALA A 105 -13.60 -22.04 -17.42
N ILE A 106 -13.37 -21.61 -16.18
CA ILE A 106 -12.72 -22.41 -15.16
C ILE A 106 -13.85 -23.17 -14.48
N ASP A 107 -13.90 -24.47 -14.71
CA ASP A 107 -14.77 -25.37 -13.96
C ASP A 107 -14.24 -25.52 -12.52
N PRO A 108 -14.95 -24.99 -11.50
CA PRO A 108 -14.53 -25.10 -10.11
C PRO A 108 -14.37 -26.54 -9.64
N VAL A 109 -15.11 -27.48 -10.24
CA VAL A 109 -15.07 -28.91 -9.89
C VAL A 109 -13.74 -29.53 -10.30
N ARG A 110 -13.18 -29.13 -11.45
CA ARG A 110 -11.86 -29.61 -11.91
C ARG A 110 -10.73 -29.12 -11.00
N ILE A 111 -10.78 -27.86 -10.55
CA ILE A 111 -9.82 -27.33 -9.56
C ILE A 111 -9.89 -28.11 -8.25
N CYS A 112 -11.09 -28.38 -7.75
CA CYS A 112 -11.26 -29.14 -6.52
C CYS A 112 -10.76 -30.59 -6.67
N ARG A 113 -11.02 -31.24 -7.81
CA ARG A 113 -10.53 -32.60 -8.10
C ARG A 113 -9.00 -32.64 -8.16
N ALA A 114 -8.37 -31.71 -8.87
CA ALA A 114 -6.91 -31.62 -8.96
C ALA A 114 -6.26 -31.38 -7.59
N TYR A 115 -6.90 -30.58 -6.73
CA TYR A 115 -6.43 -30.37 -5.37
C TYR A 115 -6.58 -31.63 -4.50
N LYS A 116 -7.72 -32.34 -4.59
CA LYS A 116 -7.95 -33.61 -3.88
C LYS A 116 -6.98 -34.72 -4.32
N SER A 117 -6.50 -34.69 -5.56
CA SER A 117 -5.49 -35.64 -6.05
C SER A 117 -4.05 -35.30 -5.60
N GLY A 118 -3.86 -34.33 -4.69
CA GLY A 118 -2.57 -33.99 -4.10
C GLY A 118 -1.76 -32.92 -4.84
N ASN A 119 -2.31 -32.28 -5.87
CA ASN A 119 -1.59 -31.19 -6.54
C ASN A 119 -1.54 -29.93 -5.68
N THR A 120 -0.38 -29.27 -5.67
CA THR A 120 -0.23 -27.96 -5.02
C THR A 120 -1.00 -26.89 -5.76
N SER A 121 -1.44 -25.85 -5.04
CA SER A 121 -2.15 -24.71 -5.65
C SER A 121 -1.31 -23.99 -6.71
N ASP A 122 0.02 -24.03 -6.62
CA ASP A 122 0.96 -23.52 -7.63
C ASP A 122 1.01 -24.38 -8.89
N SER A 123 0.95 -25.71 -8.76
CA SER A 123 0.85 -26.63 -9.90
C SER A 123 -0.47 -26.41 -10.65
N ILE A 124 -1.57 -26.32 -9.90
CA ILE A 124 -2.92 -26.06 -10.45
C ILE A 124 -2.97 -24.70 -11.15
N ALA A 125 -2.37 -23.65 -10.57
CA ALA A 125 -2.31 -22.33 -11.17
C ALA A 125 -1.64 -22.35 -12.56
N ARG A 126 -0.50 -23.04 -12.67
CA ARG A 126 0.22 -23.20 -13.95
C ARG A 126 -0.55 -24.04 -14.95
N MET A 127 -1.15 -25.15 -14.51
CA MET A 127 -1.91 -26.07 -15.36
C MET A 127 -3.11 -25.39 -16.04
N TYR A 128 -3.84 -24.54 -15.31
CA TYR A 128 -5.04 -23.87 -15.81
C TYR A 128 -4.80 -22.44 -16.31
N GLY A 129 -3.56 -21.95 -16.27
CA GLY A 129 -3.21 -20.59 -16.71
C GLY A 129 -3.87 -19.49 -15.86
N ILE A 130 -4.08 -19.75 -14.57
CA ILE A 130 -4.75 -18.83 -13.63
C ILE A 130 -3.83 -18.43 -12.50
N SER A 131 -4.16 -17.32 -11.82
CA SER A 131 -3.38 -16.92 -10.65
C SER A 131 -3.57 -17.88 -9.48
N ARG A 132 -2.51 -18.06 -8.68
CA ARG A 132 -2.55 -18.82 -7.41
C ARG A 132 -3.67 -18.34 -6.48
N TRP A 133 -3.90 -17.02 -6.45
CA TRP A 133 -5.00 -16.42 -5.70
C TRP A 133 -6.37 -16.92 -6.19
N LYS A 134 -6.59 -17.03 -7.51
CA LYS A 134 -7.86 -17.53 -8.07
C LYS A 134 -8.09 -19.00 -7.69
N VAL A 135 -7.04 -19.83 -7.69
CA VAL A 135 -7.10 -21.22 -7.19
C VAL A 135 -7.55 -21.23 -5.72
N HIS A 136 -6.90 -20.45 -4.86
CA HIS A 136 -7.26 -20.37 -3.44
C HIS A 136 -8.69 -19.85 -3.23
N HIS A 137 -9.10 -18.87 -4.02
CA HIS A 137 -10.45 -18.31 -3.97
C HIS A 137 -11.50 -19.36 -4.33
N VAL A 138 -11.29 -20.12 -5.41
CA VAL A 138 -12.20 -21.20 -5.82
C VAL A 138 -12.26 -22.29 -4.75
N LEU A 139 -11.12 -22.74 -4.22
CA LEU A 139 -11.09 -23.76 -3.18
C LEU A 139 -11.81 -23.28 -1.91
N ARG A 140 -11.59 -22.04 -1.48
CA ARG A 140 -12.29 -21.45 -0.31
C ARG A 140 -13.79 -21.33 -0.54
N HIS A 141 -14.22 -20.90 -1.72
CA HIS A 141 -15.62 -20.77 -2.08
C HIS A 141 -16.33 -22.13 -2.16
N MET A 142 -15.61 -23.19 -2.52
CA MET A 142 -16.10 -24.57 -2.56
C MET A 142 -15.95 -25.29 -1.20
N GLY A 143 -15.62 -24.57 -0.12
CA GLY A 143 -15.48 -25.12 1.23
C GLY A 143 -14.23 -25.98 1.45
N MET A 144 -13.28 -25.99 0.52
CA MET A 144 -12.01 -26.68 0.65
C MET A 144 -11.03 -25.77 1.42
N CYS A 145 -10.81 -26.04 2.71
CA CYS A 145 -9.81 -25.33 3.50
C CYS A 145 -8.41 -25.57 2.92
N THR A 146 -7.82 -24.55 2.30
CA THR A 146 -6.49 -24.61 1.64
C THR A 146 -5.30 -24.63 2.58
N THR A 147 -5.54 -24.79 3.88
CA THR A 147 -4.48 -24.89 4.87
C THR A 147 -4.26 -26.35 5.23
N LEU A 148 -3.46 -27.04 4.41
CA LEU A 148 -2.63 -28.08 5.00
C LEU A 148 -1.62 -27.34 5.87
N LYS A 149 -1.99 -27.09 7.13
CA LYS A 149 -1.03 -26.80 8.18
C LYS A 149 -0.14 -28.03 8.24
N VAL A 150 0.98 -28.01 7.52
CA VAL A 150 2.06 -28.98 7.74
C VAL A 150 2.51 -28.73 9.17
N LYS A 151 1.99 -29.50 10.13
CA LYS A 151 2.44 -29.48 11.52
C LYS A 151 3.90 -29.93 11.52
N PRO A 152 4.88 -29.09 11.84
CA PRO A 152 6.20 -29.57 12.19
C PRO A 152 6.18 -29.87 13.69
N SER A 153 5.36 -30.84 14.13
CA SER A 153 5.04 -30.98 15.57
C SER A 153 6.30 -31.13 16.43
N ARG A 154 7.31 -31.87 15.93
CA ARG A 154 8.55 -32.12 16.68
C ARG A 154 9.50 -30.92 16.78
N LYS A 155 9.49 -29.99 15.82
CA LYS A 155 10.39 -28.81 15.84
C LYS A 155 9.85 -27.70 16.73
N VAL A 156 8.52 -27.62 16.88
CA VAL A 156 7.87 -26.60 17.71
C VAL A 156 8.14 -26.84 19.19
N ASP A 157 8.14 -28.10 19.64
CA ASP A 157 8.42 -28.45 21.03
C ASP A 157 9.86 -28.09 21.43
N GLU A 158 10.82 -28.29 20.52
CA GLU A 158 12.21 -27.91 20.73
C GLU A 158 12.38 -26.38 20.77
N MET A 159 11.70 -25.65 19.89
CA MET A 159 11.66 -24.17 19.94
C MET A 159 11.09 -23.66 21.26
N ALA A 160 10.05 -24.30 21.79
CA ALA A 160 9.48 -23.99 23.10
C ALA A 160 10.48 -24.24 24.22
N TYR A 161 11.20 -25.37 24.18
CA TYR A 161 12.25 -25.69 25.14
C TYR A 161 13.38 -24.65 25.13
N LEU A 162 13.90 -24.28 23.95
CA LEU A 162 14.93 -23.25 23.80
C LEU A 162 14.47 -21.87 24.28
N TYR A 163 13.19 -21.56 24.10
CA TYR A 163 12.61 -20.30 24.54
C TYR A 163 12.45 -20.22 26.07
N ILE A 164 11.94 -21.30 26.69
CA ILE A 164 11.62 -21.36 28.13
C ILE A 164 12.88 -21.61 28.96
N HIS A 165 13.67 -22.62 28.61
CA HIS A 165 14.79 -23.10 29.44
C HIS A 165 16.13 -22.44 29.09
N HIS A 166 16.35 -22.12 27.82
CA HIS A 166 17.60 -21.47 27.35
C HIS A 166 17.46 -19.97 27.15
N HIS A 167 16.27 -19.41 27.40
CA HIS A 167 15.98 -17.97 27.28
C HIS A 167 16.33 -17.33 25.93
N MET A 168 16.46 -18.13 24.86
CA MET A 168 16.78 -17.62 23.53
C MET A 168 15.67 -16.71 22.99
N SER A 169 16.05 -15.69 22.21
CA SER A 169 15.05 -14.82 21.58
C SER A 169 14.35 -15.55 20.43
N THR A 170 13.15 -15.10 20.07
CA THR A 170 12.43 -15.66 18.91
C THR A 170 13.22 -15.48 17.61
N ASP A 171 14.07 -14.45 17.52
CA ASP A 171 14.90 -14.18 16.36
C ASP A 171 16.12 -15.12 16.29
N ASP A 172 16.76 -15.41 17.42
CA ASP A 172 17.89 -16.37 17.49
C ASP A 172 17.41 -17.79 17.19
N ILE A 173 16.26 -18.17 17.74
CA ILE A 173 15.60 -19.43 17.41
C ILE A 173 15.22 -19.44 15.93
N GLY A 174 14.71 -18.33 15.39
CA GLY A 174 14.40 -18.23 13.97
C GLY A 174 15.63 -18.46 13.08
N LEU A 175 16.75 -17.82 13.44
CA LEU A 175 18.02 -17.95 12.74
C LEU A 175 18.53 -19.39 12.74
N ALA A 176 18.50 -20.06 13.90
CA ALA A 176 18.95 -21.45 14.04
C ALA A 176 18.14 -22.44 13.17
N TYR A 177 16.86 -22.14 12.93
CA TYR A 177 15.95 -23.01 12.16
C TYR A 177 15.65 -22.51 10.74
N GLY A 178 16.29 -21.43 10.29
CA GLY A 178 16.07 -20.85 8.96
C GLY A 178 14.67 -20.30 8.74
N ILE A 179 13.98 -19.88 9.80
CA ILE A 179 12.64 -19.28 9.74
C ILE A 179 12.63 -17.88 10.35
N ARG A 180 11.64 -17.06 10.01
CA ARG A 180 11.51 -15.73 10.63
C ARG A 180 11.15 -15.88 12.10
N GLY A 181 11.72 -15.04 12.97
CA GLY A 181 11.36 -15.04 14.40
C GLY A 181 9.88 -14.75 14.67
N SER A 182 9.21 -14.02 13.78
CA SER A 182 7.74 -13.86 13.80
C SER A 182 6.99 -15.18 13.66
N THR A 183 7.52 -16.14 12.90
CA THR A 183 6.94 -17.47 12.71
C THR A 183 7.17 -18.32 13.96
N VAL A 184 8.34 -18.22 14.58
CA VAL A 184 8.62 -18.84 15.89
C VAL A 184 7.64 -18.32 16.94
N ALA A 185 7.45 -16.99 17.01
CA ALA A 185 6.49 -16.38 17.94
C ALA A 185 5.05 -16.86 17.70
N MET A 186 4.66 -17.10 16.45
CA MET A 186 3.37 -17.69 16.12
C MET A 186 3.27 -19.13 16.65
N TYR A 187 4.27 -19.97 16.43
CA TYR A 187 4.28 -21.35 16.92
C TYR A 187 4.23 -21.45 18.46
N LEU A 188 4.99 -20.60 19.15
CA LEU A 188 4.97 -20.52 20.61
C LEU A 188 3.58 -20.09 21.12
N ARG A 189 2.92 -19.11 20.49
CA ARG A 189 1.54 -18.72 20.84
C ARG A 189 0.52 -19.82 20.57
N GLU A 190 0.68 -20.57 19.48
CA GLU A 190 -0.20 -21.72 19.19
C GLU A 190 -0.06 -22.83 20.25
N GLN A 191 1.08 -22.92 20.93
CA GLN A 191 1.31 -23.80 22.10
C GLN A 191 0.87 -23.18 23.43
N GLY A 192 0.27 -21.98 23.41
CA GLY A 192 -0.14 -21.26 24.62
C GLY A 192 1.01 -20.60 25.39
N ILE A 193 2.20 -20.49 24.80
CA ILE A 193 3.35 -19.83 25.43
C ILE A 193 3.25 -18.32 25.20
N GLU A 194 3.23 -17.55 26.29
CA GLU A 194 3.26 -16.10 26.23
C GLU A 194 4.63 -15.59 25.76
N ILE A 195 4.62 -14.73 24.74
CA ILE A 195 5.86 -14.14 24.23
C ILE A 195 6.26 -13.00 25.15
N ARG A 196 7.44 -13.15 25.78
CA ARG A 196 8.16 -12.10 26.50
C ARG A 196 8.11 -10.82 25.68
N SER A 197 7.41 -9.84 26.23
CA SER A 197 7.35 -8.51 25.63
C SER A 197 8.76 -7.92 25.60
N ASN A 198 9.10 -7.20 24.53
CA ASN A 198 10.35 -6.43 24.47
C ASN A 198 10.23 -5.13 25.30
N ILE A 199 9.65 -5.24 26.49
CA ILE A 199 9.63 -4.19 27.50
C ILE A 199 10.88 -4.42 28.32
N LEU A 200 11.98 -3.78 27.91
CA LEU A 200 13.10 -3.61 28.79
C LEU A 200 12.58 -2.86 30.03
N GLU A 201 12.52 -3.55 31.17
CA GLU A 201 12.25 -2.94 32.47
C GLU A 201 13.37 -1.94 32.73
N LEU A 202 13.11 -0.70 32.36
CA LEU A 202 14.02 0.41 32.51
C LEU A 202 13.52 1.21 33.70
N ASP A 203 14.31 1.27 34.76
CA ASP A 203 14.02 2.10 35.92
C ASP A 203 13.88 3.57 35.48
N GLU A 204 12.63 4.05 35.48
CA GLU A 204 12.30 5.41 35.06
C GLU A 204 12.89 6.46 36.00
N ASN A 205 13.03 6.15 37.28
CA ASN A 205 13.58 7.07 38.26
C ASN A 205 15.07 7.25 38.03
N ARG A 206 15.77 6.16 37.69
CA ARG A 206 17.18 6.20 37.29
C ARG A 206 17.39 7.01 36.02
N ILE A 207 16.52 6.86 35.01
CA ILE A 207 16.57 7.68 33.77
C ILE A 207 16.36 9.18 34.08
N LYS A 208 15.41 9.52 34.97
CA LYS A 208 15.13 10.91 35.39
C LYS A 208 16.31 11.52 36.16
N ASN A 209 16.89 10.77 37.11
CA ASN A 209 18.03 11.21 37.90
C ASN A 209 19.26 11.48 37.02
N LEU A 210 19.56 10.57 36.08
CA LEU A 210 20.66 10.77 35.13
C LEU A 210 20.42 11.98 34.22
N ARG A 211 19.16 12.24 33.85
CA ARG A 211 18.82 13.44 33.06
C ARG A 211 18.96 14.72 33.88
N ALA A 212 18.58 14.71 35.16
CA ALA A 212 18.76 15.83 36.09
C ALA A 212 20.24 16.13 36.36
N GLN A 213 21.10 15.11 36.34
CA GLN A 213 22.56 15.23 36.41
C GLN A 213 23.22 15.74 35.11
N GLY A 214 22.43 16.07 34.07
CA GLY A 214 22.93 16.66 32.82
C GLY A 214 23.38 15.65 31.76
N TYR A 215 23.20 14.34 31.97
CA TYR A 215 23.55 13.34 30.95
C TYR A 215 22.60 13.42 29.74
N GLY A 216 23.19 13.42 28.53
CA GLY A 216 22.44 13.36 27.27
C GLY A 216 21.78 11.99 27.04
N VAL A 217 20.69 11.96 26.27
CA VAL A 217 19.87 10.76 26.00
C VAL A 217 20.69 9.57 25.49
N ALA A 218 21.69 9.82 24.63
CA ALA A 218 22.55 8.77 24.10
C ALA A 218 23.44 8.13 25.18
N LYS A 219 23.99 8.94 26.09
CA LYS A 219 24.82 8.47 27.20
C LYS A 219 23.99 7.71 28.24
N ILE A 220 22.76 8.16 28.50
CA ILE A 220 21.79 7.43 29.33
C ILE A 220 21.44 6.08 28.70
N ALA A 221 21.19 6.05 27.39
CA ALA A 221 20.87 4.82 26.67
C ALA A 221 22.00 3.78 26.77
N GLN A 222 23.25 4.22 26.63
CA GLN A 222 24.43 3.38 26.81
C GLN A 222 24.57 2.86 28.25
N MET A 223 24.42 3.74 29.26
CA MET A 223 24.48 3.34 30.68
C MET A 223 23.36 2.38 31.09
N MET A 224 22.22 2.45 30.41
CA MET A 224 21.04 1.60 30.66
C MET A 224 20.99 0.36 29.75
N GLY A 225 21.98 0.13 28.89
CA GLY A 225 22.00 -1.01 27.96
C GLY A 225 20.81 -1.04 26.99
N CYS A 226 20.30 0.13 26.59
CA CYS A 226 19.05 0.25 25.84
C CYS A 226 19.16 1.19 24.64
N SER A 227 18.13 1.23 23.79
CA SER A 227 18.10 2.17 22.66
C SER A 227 17.74 3.58 23.10
N ALA A 228 18.31 4.60 22.43
CA ALA A 228 17.97 6.01 22.68
C ALA A 228 16.46 6.32 22.50
N SER A 229 15.77 5.56 21.64
CA SER A 229 14.32 5.65 21.46
C SER A 229 13.53 5.14 22.65
N ALA A 230 14.01 4.09 23.35
CA ALA A 230 13.40 3.63 24.60
C ALA A 230 13.48 4.71 25.69
N VAL A 231 14.65 5.35 25.86
CA VAL A 231 14.85 6.46 26.79
C VAL A 231 13.93 7.66 26.47
N ARG A 232 13.83 8.06 25.20
CA ARG A 232 12.92 9.16 24.78
C ARG A 232 11.46 8.87 25.08
N LYS A 233 11.01 7.63 24.84
CA LYS A 233 9.63 7.22 25.08
C LYS A 233 9.24 7.34 26.56
N ARG A 234 10.13 6.93 27.48
CA ARG A 234 9.91 7.08 28.93
C ARG A 234 9.93 8.55 29.40
N LEU A 235 10.83 9.37 28.87
CA LEU A 235 10.86 10.81 29.18
C LEU A 235 9.63 11.57 28.65
N ALA A 236 9.00 11.08 27.57
CA ALA A 236 7.86 11.75 26.93
C ALA A 236 6.49 11.44 27.56
N MET A 237 6.36 10.41 28.41
CA MET A 237 5.07 9.97 28.97
C MET A 237 4.38 10.94 29.94
N LYS A 238 4.93 12.14 30.17
CA LYS A 238 4.42 13.13 31.14
C LYS A 238 3.80 14.40 30.52
N LYS A 239 3.05 14.27 29.41
CA LYS A 239 2.20 15.37 28.89
C LYS A 239 0.69 15.17 29.05
N TYR A 240 0.24 14.03 29.57
CA TYR A 240 -1.17 13.79 29.88
C TYR A 240 -1.25 13.12 31.24
N ILE A 241 -1.54 13.92 32.26
CA ILE A 241 -2.21 13.64 33.55
C ILE A 241 -1.83 14.85 34.42
N SER A 242 -2.68 15.86 34.37
CA SER A 242 -2.91 16.77 35.49
C SER A 242 -4.42 16.75 35.75
N PRO A 243 -4.89 16.60 36.99
CA PRO A 243 -6.17 17.21 37.38
C PRO A 243 -6.08 18.75 37.27
#